data_AF-A0A8T4Z9A8-F1
#
_entry.id   AF-A0A8T4Z9A8-F1
#
_cell.length_a   1.000
_cell.length_b   1.000
_cell.length_c   1.000
_cell.angle_alpha   90.00
_cell.angle_beta   90.00
_cell.angle_gamma   90.00
#
_symmetry.space_group_name_H-M   'P 1'
#
loop_
_entity.id
_entity.type
_entity.pdbx_description
1 polymer ?
#
loop_
_entity_poly.entity_id
_entity_poly.type
_entity_poly.pdbx_seq_one_letter_code
_entity_poly.pdbx_strand_id
1 'polypeptide(L)' 'MVELSRQPEVGKAFWYLGVTTTIPLMAFAGYMIGRQYDKEILGALAGTLLGTVLVWLDMLKLGGIIGRGKRRGK' A
#
# COMPACT_ATOMS: atom_id res chain seq x y z
N MET A 1 -17.03 13.83 -31.29
CA MET A 1 -15.71 13.36 -30.85
C MET A 1 -15.70 13.38 -29.33
N VAL A 2 -15.84 12.22 -28.69
CA VAL A 2 -15.71 12.11 -27.23
C VAL A 2 -14.38 11.40 -26.99
N GLU A 3 -13.35 12.20 -26.71
CA GLU A 3 -12.04 11.69 -26.33
C GLU A 3 -12.14 11.20 -24.89
N LEU A 4 -12.64 9.97 -24.73
CA LEU A 4 -12.75 9.31 -23.43
C LEU A 4 -11.34 9.10 -22.90
N SER A 5 -11.01 9.86 -21.87
CA SER A 5 -9.69 9.93 -21.26
C SER A 5 -9.27 8.57 -20.71
N ARG A 6 -8.52 7.78 -21.51
CA ARG A 6 -7.77 6.60 -21.05
C ARG A 6 -6.61 7.05 -20.14
N GLN A 7 -6.92 7.52 -18.95
CA GLN A 7 -5.99 7.40 -17.82
C GLN A 7 -5.78 5.89 -17.59
N PRO A 8 -4.55 5.39 -17.49
CA PRO A 8 -4.24 4.00 -17.74
C PRO A 8 -4.89 3.13 -16.64
N GLU A 9 -5.93 2.40 -17.02
CA GLU A 9 -6.61 1.40 -16.18
C GLU A 9 -5.60 0.40 -15.58
N VAL A 10 -4.53 0.14 -16.34
CA VAL A 10 -3.34 -0.63 -15.93
C VAL A 10 -2.66 -0.07 -14.69
N GLY A 11 -2.51 1.26 -14.59
CA GLY A 11 -1.86 1.91 -13.45
C GLY A 11 -2.66 1.73 -12.16
N LYS A 12 -4.00 1.77 -12.23
CA LYS A 12 -4.88 1.49 -11.09
C LYS A 12 -4.87 0.00 -10.72
N ALA A 13 -4.88 -0.89 -11.70
CA ALA A 13 -4.84 -2.33 -11.48
C ALA A 13 -3.54 -2.79 -10.77
N PHE A 14 -2.38 -2.28 -11.22
CA PHE A 14 -1.11 -2.50 -10.53
C PHE A 14 -1.12 -1.96 -9.10
N TRP A 15 -1.82 -0.86 -8.89
CA TRP A 15 -1.97 -0.26 -7.57
C TRP A 15 -2.81 -1.13 -6.63
N TYR A 16 -3.95 -1.63 -7.08
CA TYR A 16 -4.77 -2.57 -6.32
C TYR A 16 -4.01 -3.86 -5.99
N LEU A 17 -3.26 -4.39 -6.97
CA LEU A 17 -2.37 -5.52 -6.74
C LEU A 17 -1.30 -5.20 -5.68
N GLY A 18 -0.68 -4.03 -5.76
CA GLY A 18 0.28 -3.56 -4.74
C GLY A 18 -0.33 -3.54 -3.34
N VAL A 19 -1.52 -2.95 -3.18
CA VAL A 19 -2.23 -2.86 -1.90
C VAL A 19 -2.57 -4.24 -1.34
N THR A 20 -3.15 -5.12 -2.16
CA THR A 20 -3.54 -6.47 -1.73
C THR A 20 -2.32 -7.32 -1.36
N THR A 21 -1.19 -7.14 -2.03
CA THR A 21 0.04 -7.89 -1.76
C THR A 21 0.83 -7.32 -0.57
N THR A 22 0.63 -6.05 -0.22
CA THR A 22 1.37 -5.37 0.87
C THR A 22 1.12 -6.02 2.23
N ILE A 23 -0.12 -6.41 2.53
CA ILE A 23 -0.46 -7.00 3.84
C ILE A 23 0.18 -8.40 4.00
N PRO A 24 0.01 -9.36 3.07
CA PRO A 24 0.72 -10.64 3.14
C PRO A 24 2.24 -10.49 3.14
N LEU A 25 2.79 -9.57 2.35
CA LEU A 25 4.24 -9.34 2.27
C LEU A 25 4.79 -8.85 3.61
N MET A 26 4.12 -7.91 4.26
CA MET A 26 4.52 -7.41 5.57
C MET A 26 4.29 -8.41 6.69
N ALA A 27 3.23 -9.21 6.62
CA ALA A 27 3.02 -10.33 7.53
C ALA A 27 4.18 -11.34 7.44
N PHE A 28 4.61 -11.67 6.21
CA PHE A 28 5.74 -12.57 5.98
C PHE A 28 7.07 -11.97 6.44
N ALA A 29 7.32 -10.69 6.15
CA ALA A 29 8.50 -9.98 6.65
C ALA A 29 8.54 -9.95 8.19
N GLY A 30 7.39 -9.67 8.81
CA GLY A 30 7.22 -9.71 10.26
C GLY A 30 7.46 -11.10 10.85
N TYR A 31 6.96 -12.16 10.20
CA TYR A 31 7.24 -13.54 10.59
C TYR A 31 8.74 -13.84 10.56
N MET A 32 9.42 -13.46 9.47
CA MET A 32 10.87 -13.68 9.30
C MET A 32 11.70 -12.94 10.35
N ILE A 33 11.30 -11.71 10.72
CA ILE A 33 11.96 -10.94 11.79
C ILE A 33 11.65 -11.56 13.15
N GLY A 34 10.39 -11.91 13.42
CA GLY A 34 9.94 -12.52 14.68
C GLY A 34 10.60 -13.88 14.95
N ARG A 35 10.93 -14.62 13.90
CA ARG A 35 11.68 -15.88 13.98
C ARG A 35 13.06 -15.73 14.61
N GLN A 36 13.71 -14.57 14.48
CA GLN A 36 15.01 -14.32 15.13
C GLN A 36 14.89 -14.17 16.66
N TYR A 37 13.68 -13.94 17.17
CA TYR A 37 13.40 -13.72 18.59
C TYR A 37 12.53 -14.83 19.21
N ASP A 38 12.39 -15.98 18.54
CA ASP A 38 11.49 -17.08 18.93
C ASP A 38 10.00 -16.65 19.06
N LYS A 39 9.63 -15.56 18.37
CA LYS A 39 8.34 -14.88 18.47
C LYS A 39 7.72 -14.70 17.09
N GLU A 40 7.63 -15.79 16.36
CA GLU A 40 7.17 -15.85 14.96
C GLU A 40 5.75 -15.31 14.78
N ILE A 41 4.81 -15.75 15.62
CA ILE A 41 3.39 -15.35 15.58
C ILE A 41 3.25 -13.85 15.91
N LEU A 42 3.98 -13.39 16.93
CA LEU A 42 4.02 -11.97 17.33
C LEU A 42 4.63 -11.10 16.23
N GLY A 43 5.69 -11.57 15.59
CA GLY A 43 6.30 -10.91 14.44
C GLY A 43 5.34 -10.83 13.25
N ALA A 44 4.66 -11.92 12.91
CA ALA A 44 3.67 -11.95 11.84
C ALA A 44 2.48 -10.99 12.11
N LEU A 45 1.99 -10.95 13.35
CA LEU A 45 0.95 -10.02 13.78
C LEU A 45 1.43 -8.56 13.69
N ALA A 46 2.63 -8.26 14.17
CA ALA A 46 3.22 -6.93 14.07
C ALA A 46 3.42 -6.51 12.60
N GLY A 47 3.89 -7.43 11.75
CA GLY A 47 4.01 -7.23 10.31
C GLY A 47 2.66 -6.96 9.65
N THR A 48 1.62 -7.73 9.99
CA THR A 48 0.26 -7.53 9.48
C THR A 48 -0.32 -6.18 9.89
N LEU A 49 -0.12 -5.78 11.16
CA LEU A 49 -0.51 -4.47 11.69
C LEU A 49 0.19 -3.34 10.92
N LEU A 50 1.51 -3.44 10.73
CA LEU A 50 2.27 -2.46 9.94
C LEU A 50 1.81 -2.41 8.48
N GLY A 51 1.59 -3.56 7.84
CA GLY A 51 1.06 -3.63 6.47
C GLY A 51 -0.32 -2.97 6.34
N THR A 52 -1.19 -3.16 7.33
CA THR A 52 -2.52 -2.53 7.37
C THR A 52 -2.40 -1.01 7.53
N VAL A 53 -1.52 -0.52 8.41
CA VAL A 53 -1.26 0.92 8.59
C VAL A 53 -0.67 1.54 7.31
N LEU A 54 0.23 0.84 6.63
CA LEU A 54 0.78 1.30 5.34
C LEU A 54 -0.30 1.43 4.27
N VAL A 55 -1.20 0.44 4.16
CA VAL A 55 -2.35 0.51 3.24
C VAL A 55 -3.24 1.71 3.59
N TRP A 56 -3.50 1.96 4.87
CA TRP A 56 -4.28 3.13 5.31
C TRP A 56 -3.58 4.44 4.95
N LEU A 57 -2.27 4.55 5.15
CA LEU A 57 -1.49 5.72 4.74
C LEU A 57 -1.53 5.93 3.23
N ASP A 58 -1.44 4.86 2.45
CA ASP A 58 -1.52 4.93 0.99
C ASP A 58 -2.91 5.38 0.52
N MET A 59 -3.95 4.88 1.18
CA MET A 59 -5.33 5.28 0.96
C MET A 59 -5.60 6.75 1.35
N LEU A 60 -5.02 7.24 2.45
CA LEU A 60 -5.06 8.65 2.85
C LEU A 60 -4.33 9.57 1.87
N LYS A 61 -3.20 9.10 1.33
CA LYS A 61 -2.39 9.81 0.34
C LYS A 61 -3.12 9.92 -1.00
N LEU A 62 -3.81 8.86 -1.42
CA LEU A 62 -4.71 8.84 -2.59
C LEU A 62 -5.96 9.69 -2.40
N GLY A 63 -6.52 9.71 -1.18
CA GLY A 63 -7.66 10.55 -0.81
C GLY A 63 -7.40 12.06 -0.92
N GLY A 64 -6.17 12.47 -1.23
CA GLY A 64 -5.82 13.86 -1.52
C GLY A 64 -5.47 14.69 -0.30
N ILE A 65 -5.39 14.09 0.90
CA ILE A 65 -5.04 14.80 2.14
C ILE A 65 -3.54 15.19 2.16
N ILE A 66 -2.68 14.42 1.50
CA ILE A 66 -1.21 14.64 1.49
C ILE A 66 -0.68 15.03 0.09
N GLY A 67 -1.53 15.07 -0.94
CA GLY A 67 -1.09 14.97 -2.33
C GLY A 67 -1.72 15.91 -3.35
N ARG A 68 -2.05 17.16 -3.01
CA ARG A 68 -2.31 18.20 -4.03
C ARG A 68 -1.34 19.38 -3.89
N GLY A 69 -0.07 19.06 -4.13
CA GLY A 69 1.01 20.04 -4.20
C GLY A 69 1.81 19.99 -5.51
N LYS A 70 1.29 19.45 -6.63
CA LYS A 70 1.93 19.64 -7.95
C LYS A 70 1.01 19.31 -9.12
N ARG A 71 0.42 20.36 -9.72
CA ARG A 71 0.16 20.58 -11.16
C ARG A 71 -1.01 21.55 -11.35
N ARG A 72 -0.74 22.83 -11.18
CA ARG A 72 -1.37 23.93 -11.92
C ARG A 72 -0.57 25.19 -11.69
N GLY A 73 -0.02 25.73 -12.77
CA GLY A 73 0.81 26.94 -12.75
C GLY A 73 1.59 27.00 -14.06
N LYS A 74 0.86 27.43 -15.08
CA LYS A 74 1.22 27.87 -16.42
C LYS A 74 2.71 28.13 -16.69
#